data_AF-K2CTB7-F1
#
_entry.id   AF-K2CTB7-F1
#
_cell.length_a   1.000
_cell.length_b   1.000
_cell.length_c   1.000
_cell.angle_alpha   90.00
_cell.angle_beta   90.00
_cell.angle_gamma   90.00
#
_symmetry.space_group_name_H-M   'P 1'
#
loop_
_entity.id
_entity.type
_entity.pdbx_description
1 polymer ?
#
loop_
_entity_poly.entity_id
_entity_poly.type
_entity_poly.pdbx_seq_one_letter_code
_entity_poly.pdbx_strand_id
1 'polypeptide(L)'
;MTGCGNLFVFKNVGNYGKEQLLPLQEKFIYPEKFNYEIFLSLHLVDYEYPQKLSRGESGKAKFVYIKRENDSLDDYVLFLTLINEETGEIYQVANLPSFAIKQLRDWVEDIYYEETIDITLPGYLDPGSYKVFVGMSNVIRTRSIYLG
;
A
#
# COMPACT_ATOMS: atom_id res chain seq x y z
N MET A 1 -36.07 8.14 10.67
CA MET A 1 -34.81 7.69 10.04
C MET A 1 -34.62 6.25 10.45
N THR A 2 -35.00 5.33 9.57
CA THR A 2 -35.21 3.91 9.87
C THR A 2 -33.92 3.16 9.58
N GLY A 3 -33.25 2.67 10.62
CA GLY A 3 -32.05 1.85 10.49
C GLY A 3 -32.39 0.47 9.95
N CYS A 4 -31.93 0.16 8.74
CA CYS A 4 -31.85 -1.22 8.25
C CYS A 4 -30.68 -1.93 8.95
N GLY A 5 -30.94 -2.46 10.15
CA GLY A 5 -30.07 -3.46 10.76
C GLY A 5 -30.50 -4.85 10.30
N ASN A 6 -29.66 -5.54 9.52
CA ASN A 6 -29.88 -6.96 9.22
C ASN A 6 -29.69 -7.77 10.52
N LEU A 7 -30.81 -8.10 11.15
CA LEU A 7 -30.86 -8.95 12.34
C LEU A 7 -30.75 -10.41 11.89
N PHE A 8 -29.54 -10.98 11.87
CA PHE A 8 -29.37 -12.41 11.65
C PHE A 8 -29.74 -13.17 12.93
N VAL A 9 -30.97 -13.66 12.99
CA VAL A 9 -31.43 -14.56 14.05
C VAL A 9 -31.04 -15.99 13.67
N PHE A 10 -29.96 -16.49 14.26
CA PHE A 10 -29.60 -17.90 14.11
C PHE A 10 -30.48 -18.76 15.03
N LYS A 11 -31.07 -19.81 14.46
CA LYS A 11 -31.84 -20.83 15.20
C LYS A 11 -30.90 -21.58 16.13
N ASN A 12 -31.18 -21.60 17.43
CA ASN A 12 -30.41 -22.36 18.41
C ASN A 12 -30.63 -23.86 18.16
N VAL A 13 -29.62 -24.52 17.59
CA VAL A 13 -29.60 -25.95 17.27
C VAL A 13 -28.70 -26.74 18.23
N GLY A 14 -28.73 -26.43 19.54
CA GLY A 14 -28.13 -27.29 20.58
C GLY A 14 -26.60 -27.23 20.70
N ASN A 15 -26.08 -27.97 21.69
CA ASN A 15 -24.66 -27.98 22.05
C ASN A 15 -23.82 -28.74 21.01
N TYR A 16 -23.32 -28.01 20.03
CA TYR A 16 -22.24 -28.49 19.18
C TYR A 16 -20.91 -28.35 19.93
N GLY A 17 -20.26 -29.48 20.22
CA GLY A 17 -18.87 -29.52 20.66
C GLY A 17 -17.94 -29.02 19.55
N LYS A 18 -17.83 -27.70 19.40
CA LYS A 18 -16.88 -27.05 18.52
C LYS A 18 -15.72 -26.54 19.36
N GLU A 19 -14.72 -27.40 19.57
CA GLU A 19 -13.42 -27.00 20.12
C GLU A 19 -12.53 -26.31 19.07
N GLN A 20 -12.94 -26.32 17.79
CA GLN A 20 -12.21 -25.65 16.71
C GLN A 20 -12.82 -24.29 16.41
N LEU A 21 -11.95 -23.26 16.42
CA LEU A 21 -12.24 -21.91 15.95
C LEU A 21 -12.80 -21.99 14.52
N LEU A 22 -13.82 -21.19 14.23
CA LEU A 22 -14.41 -21.16 12.89
C LEU A 22 -13.38 -20.58 11.90
N PRO A 23 -13.28 -21.08 10.66
CA PRO A 23 -12.25 -20.67 9.69
C PRO A 23 -12.28 -19.18 9.31
N LEU A 24 -13.35 -18.45 9.67
CA LEU A 24 -13.43 -17.00 9.57
C LEU A 24 -12.54 -16.24 10.58
N GLN A 25 -11.89 -16.93 11.53
CA GLN A 25 -11.05 -16.35 12.57
C GLN A 25 -9.54 -16.42 12.27
N GLU A 26 -9.13 -17.07 11.19
CA GLU A 26 -7.73 -17.08 10.78
C GLU A 26 -7.42 -15.79 10.03
N LYS A 27 -6.68 -14.89 10.69
CA LYS A 27 -6.10 -13.70 10.06
C LYS A 27 -5.20 -14.17 8.92
N PHE A 28 -5.52 -13.78 7.70
CA PHE A 28 -4.67 -14.08 6.55
C PHE A 28 -3.31 -13.43 6.77
N ILE A 29 -2.28 -14.25 6.96
CA ILE A 29 -0.90 -13.79 7.09
C ILE A 29 -0.30 -13.74 5.69
N TYR A 30 -0.05 -12.52 5.19
CA TYR A 30 0.69 -12.34 3.95
C TYR A 30 2.15 -12.76 4.16
N PRO A 31 2.76 -13.55 3.26
CA PRO A 31 4.17 -13.92 3.37
C PRO A 31 5.06 -12.71 3.02
N GLU A 32 5.42 -11.93 4.04
CA GLU A 32 6.33 -10.78 3.91
C GLU A 32 7.68 -11.19 3.30
N LYS A 33 8.17 -10.44 2.30
CA LYS A 33 9.51 -10.67 1.72
C LYS A 33 10.60 -9.93 2.50
N PHE A 34 10.27 -8.74 2.99
CA PHE A 34 11.13 -7.89 3.79
C PHE A 34 10.25 -7.05 4.73
N ASN A 35 10.85 -6.19 5.54
CA ASN A 35 10.13 -5.30 6.46
C ASN A 35 10.84 -3.95 6.54
N TYR A 36 10.49 -3.02 5.66
CA TYR A 36 11.07 -1.68 5.62
C TYR A 36 10.10 -0.68 6.20
N GLU A 37 10.46 -0.06 7.32
CA GLU A 37 9.69 1.04 7.88
C GLU A 37 9.86 2.30 7.01
N ILE A 38 8.75 2.88 6.59
CA ILE A 38 8.73 4.18 5.90
C ILE A 38 8.68 5.28 6.96
N PHE A 39 7.60 5.30 7.75
CA PHE A 39 7.35 6.25 8.84
C PHE A 39 6.06 5.91 9.61
N LEU A 40 5.93 6.32 10.88
CA LEU A 40 4.74 6.11 11.73
C LEU A 40 4.24 4.66 11.71
N SER A 41 5.18 3.73 11.86
CA SER A 41 4.90 2.30 11.92
C SER A 41 4.16 1.77 10.67
N LEU A 42 4.26 2.48 9.54
CA LEU A 42 3.90 2.00 8.21
C LEU A 42 5.11 1.34 7.56
N HIS A 43 4.96 0.06 7.23
CA HIS A 43 6.01 -0.76 6.65
C HIS A 43 5.65 -1.20 5.24
N LEU A 44 6.64 -1.19 4.35
CA LEU A 44 6.59 -1.90 3.08
C LEU A 44 7.12 -3.32 3.30
N VAL A 45 6.34 -4.32 2.89
CA VAL A 45 6.66 -5.74 3.13
C VAL A 45 6.84 -6.57 1.86
N ASP A 46 6.33 -6.06 0.75
CA ASP A 46 6.56 -6.63 -0.58
C ASP A 46 6.41 -5.52 -1.63
N TYR A 47 7.16 -5.63 -2.73
CA TYR A 47 6.95 -4.83 -3.91
C TYR A 47 7.31 -5.63 -5.16
N GLU A 48 6.66 -5.27 -6.26
CA GLU A 48 7.00 -5.69 -7.61
C GLU A 48 7.01 -4.46 -8.50
N TYR A 49 8.13 -4.24 -9.18
CA TYR A 49 8.32 -3.06 -10.03
C TYR A 49 8.91 -3.47 -11.39
N PRO A 50 8.42 -2.91 -12.50
CA PRO A 50 8.93 -3.23 -13.82
C PRO A 50 10.36 -2.71 -13.99
N GLN A 51 11.31 -3.62 -14.20
CA GLN A 51 12.74 -3.26 -14.36
C GLN A 51 13.04 -2.49 -15.65
N LYS A 52 12.15 -2.57 -16.64
CA LYS A 52 12.25 -1.85 -17.91
C LYS A 52 10.90 -1.25 -18.24
N LEU A 53 10.91 0.02 -18.60
CA LEU A 53 9.74 0.77 -19.02
C LEU A 53 10.05 1.48 -20.32
N SER A 54 9.16 1.33 -21.30
CA SER A 54 9.20 2.13 -22.53
C SER A 54 8.34 3.38 -22.35
N ARG A 55 8.77 4.49 -22.94
CA ARG A 55 7.94 5.70 -22.95
C ARG A 55 6.63 5.43 -23.69
N GLY A 56 5.52 5.94 -23.14
CA GLY A 56 4.18 5.74 -23.70
C GLY A 56 3.58 4.36 -23.46
N GLU A 57 4.31 3.43 -22.84
CA GLU A 57 3.76 2.16 -22.35
C GLU A 57 3.46 2.28 -20.85
N SER A 58 2.35 1.66 -20.42
CA SER A 58 2.00 1.61 -19.01
C SER A 58 2.63 0.37 -18.37
N GLY A 59 3.50 0.60 -17.40
CA GLY A 59 3.98 -0.45 -16.50
C GLY A 59 3.12 -0.56 -15.27
N LYS A 60 3.04 -1.76 -14.68
CA LYS A 60 2.35 -1.98 -13.41
C LYS A 60 3.34 -2.20 -12.31
N ALA A 61 3.26 -1.41 -11.25
CA ALA A 61 3.96 -1.65 -10.01
C ALA A 61 2.96 -2.08 -8.93
N LYS A 62 3.39 -2.97 -8.05
CA LYS A 62 2.61 -3.45 -6.92
C LYS A 62 3.40 -3.20 -5.64
N PHE A 63 2.72 -2.72 -4.60
CA PHE A 63 3.29 -2.49 -3.30
C PHE A 63 2.37 -3.08 -2.24
N VAL A 64 2.95 -3.73 -1.23
CA VAL A 64 2.21 -4.30 -0.11
C VAL A 64 2.70 -3.64 1.17
N TYR A 65 1.77 -3.07 1.92
CA TYR A 65 2.04 -2.34 3.15
C TYR A 65 1.36 -3.01 4.33
N ILE A 66 1.92 -2.81 5.52
CA ILE A 66 1.29 -3.12 6.78
C ILE A 66 1.55 -1.98 7.76
N LYS A 67 0.50 -1.61 8.51
CA LYS A 67 0.61 -0.69 9.63
C LYS A 67 0.76 -1.51 10.91
N ARG A 68 1.85 -1.36 11.65
CA ARG A 68 2.17 -2.20 12.82
C ARG A 68 1.79 -1.58 14.16
N GLU A 69 1.54 -0.28 14.19
CA GLU A 69 1.03 0.43 15.37
C GLU A 69 -0.13 1.32 14.96
N ASN A 70 -0.96 1.73 15.92
CA ASN A 70 -2.15 2.53 15.65
C ASN A 70 -1.89 4.04 15.47
N ASP A 71 -0.71 4.43 15.01
CA ASP A 71 -0.39 5.84 14.74
C ASP A 71 -1.31 6.43 13.66
N SER A 72 -1.72 7.68 13.82
CA SER A 72 -2.53 8.32 12.78
C SER A 72 -1.69 8.59 11.53
N LEU A 73 -2.20 8.14 10.38
CA LEU A 73 -1.67 8.46 9.05
C LEU A 73 -2.52 9.54 8.36
N ASP A 74 -3.18 10.38 9.14
CA ASP A 74 -3.97 11.51 8.63
C ASP A 74 -3.10 12.45 7.80
N ASP A 75 -3.67 12.93 6.69
CA ASP A 75 -3.06 13.86 5.74
C ASP A 75 -1.78 13.38 5.04
N TYR A 76 -1.39 12.11 5.25
CA TYR A 76 -0.30 11.50 4.52
C TYR A 76 -0.77 10.93 3.17
N VAL A 77 0.12 11.04 2.18
CA VAL A 77 -0.03 10.41 0.87
C VAL A 77 1.19 9.56 0.58
N LEU A 78 0.97 8.39 0.00
CA LEU A 78 2.04 7.57 -0.56
C LEU A 78 2.39 8.06 -1.96
N PHE A 79 3.67 8.02 -2.28
CA PHE A 79 4.17 8.38 -3.59
C PHE A 79 5.36 7.52 -3.98
N LEU A 80 5.48 7.30 -5.28
CA LEU A 80 6.65 6.75 -5.94
C LEU A 80 7.53 7.90 -6.45
N THR A 81 8.83 7.78 -6.27
CA THR A 81 9.82 8.69 -6.87
C THR A 81 10.81 7.92 -7.72
N LEU A 82 11.06 8.42 -8.92
CA LEU A 82 12.09 7.96 -9.83
C LEU A 82 13.14 9.05 -9.96
N ILE A 83 14.41 8.73 -9.75
CA ILE A 83 15.52 9.67 -9.88
C ILE A 83 16.47 9.16 -10.96
N ASN A 84 16.68 9.95 -12.01
CA ASN A 84 17.63 9.61 -13.08
C ASN A 84 19.06 9.58 -12.49
N GLU A 85 19.80 8.50 -12.74
CA GLU A 85 21.14 8.33 -12.17
C GLU A 85 22.19 9.27 -12.77
N GLU A 86 22.01 9.70 -14.02
CA GLU A 86 22.95 10.55 -14.74
C GLU A 86 22.64 12.04 -14.54
N THR A 87 21.37 12.43 -14.71
CA THR A 87 20.95 13.84 -14.66
C THR A 87 20.52 14.30 -13.28
N GLY A 88 20.15 13.37 -12.38
CA GLY A 88 19.59 13.68 -11.08
C GLY A 88 18.14 14.21 -11.14
N GLU A 89 17.50 14.18 -12.31
CA GLU A 89 16.12 14.60 -12.47
C GLU A 89 15.16 13.72 -11.66
N ILE A 90 14.20 14.36 -11.00
CA ILE A 90 13.25 13.71 -10.11
C ILE A 90 11.87 13.70 -10.76
N TYR A 91 11.27 12.52 -10.82
CA TYR A 91 9.90 12.32 -11.24
C TYR A 91 9.10 11.66 -10.12
N GLN A 92 7.95 12.23 -9.78
CA GLN A 92 7.12 11.73 -8.68
C GLN A 92 5.71 11.40 -9.16
N VAL A 93 5.17 10.29 -8.68
CA VAL A 93 3.81 9.82 -8.96
C VAL A 93 3.13 9.54 -7.63
N ALA A 94 2.01 10.20 -7.36
CA ALA A 94 1.20 9.89 -6.19
C ALA A 94 0.46 8.56 -6.39
N ASN A 95 0.35 7.75 -5.33
CA ASN A 95 -0.36 6.48 -5.38
C ASN A 95 -1.87 6.74 -5.38
N LEU A 96 -2.48 6.76 -6.56
CA LEU A 96 -3.94 6.94 -6.73
C LEU A 96 -4.83 5.88 -6.05
N PRO A 97 -4.44 4.58 -5.94
CA PRO A 97 -5.31 3.54 -5.38
C PRO A 97 -5.71 3.79 -3.91
N SER A 98 -4.77 4.22 -3.06
CA SER A 98 -5.09 4.62 -1.68
C SER A 98 -5.95 5.88 -1.64
N PHE A 99 -5.78 6.79 -2.60
CA PHE A 99 -6.57 8.02 -2.61
C PHE A 99 -8.07 7.78 -2.87
N ALA A 100 -8.41 6.78 -3.68
CA ALA A 100 -9.76 6.62 -4.24
C ALA A 100 -10.69 5.65 -3.49
N ILE A 101 -10.17 4.60 -2.83
CA ILE A 101 -11.00 3.54 -2.21
C ILE A 101 -10.84 3.49 -0.69
N LYS A 102 -9.61 3.47 -0.20
CA LYS A 102 -9.26 3.51 1.24
C LYS A 102 -8.02 4.36 1.43
N GLN A 103 -8.21 5.52 2.04
CA GLN A 103 -7.13 6.44 2.32
C GLN A 103 -6.24 5.89 3.44
N LEU A 104 -5.00 6.36 3.55
CA LEU A 104 -4.08 5.92 4.61
C LEU A 104 -4.67 6.10 6.01
N ARG A 105 -5.47 7.15 6.23
CA ARG A 105 -6.21 7.35 7.48
C ARG A 105 -7.17 6.22 7.84
N ASP A 106 -7.67 5.48 6.86
CA ASP A 106 -8.60 4.37 7.03
C ASP A 106 -7.86 3.03 7.24
N TRP A 107 -6.52 3.06 7.28
CA TRP A 107 -5.71 1.86 7.44
C TRP A 107 -5.59 1.47 8.91
N VAL A 108 -5.82 0.19 9.15
CA VAL A 108 -5.91 -0.43 10.47
C VAL A 108 -4.66 -1.23 10.73
N GLU A 109 -4.27 -1.27 12.00
CA GLU A 109 -3.17 -2.08 12.50
C GLU A 109 -3.30 -3.55 12.08
N ASP A 110 -2.15 -4.10 11.68
CA ASP A 110 -1.93 -5.46 11.23
C ASP A 110 -2.84 -5.96 10.09
N ILE A 111 -3.35 -5.05 9.26
CA ILE A 111 -3.98 -5.40 8.00
C ILE A 111 -3.00 -5.12 6.87
N TYR A 112 -2.88 -6.08 5.96
CA TYR A 112 -2.08 -5.91 4.74
C TYR A 112 -2.89 -5.15 3.69
N TYR A 113 -2.27 -4.12 3.11
CA TYR A 113 -2.83 -3.28 2.07
C TYR A 113 -2.02 -3.44 0.80
N GLU A 114 -2.66 -3.91 -0.26
CA GLU A 114 -2.05 -4.05 -1.58
C GLU A 114 -2.46 -2.89 -2.48
N GLU A 115 -1.47 -2.23 -3.07
CA GLU A 115 -1.66 -1.17 -4.06
C GLU A 115 -1.07 -1.57 -5.39
N THR A 116 -1.85 -1.39 -6.46
CA THR A 116 -1.35 -1.51 -7.84
C THR A 116 -1.37 -0.14 -8.51
N ILE A 117 -0.23 0.29 -9.02
CA ILE A 117 -0.05 1.60 -9.66
C ILE A 117 0.30 1.38 -11.13
N ASP A 118 -0.44 2.05 -12.01
CA ASP A 118 -0.09 2.18 -13.42
C ASP A 118 0.89 3.35 -13.59
N ILE A 119 2.10 3.03 -14.03
CA ILE A 119 3.20 3.98 -14.24
C ILE A 119 3.36 4.17 -15.73
N THR A 120 3.03 5.37 -16.21
CA THR A 120 3.31 5.80 -17.57
C THR A 120 4.39 6.88 -17.52
N LEU A 121 5.54 6.61 -18.16
CA LEU A 121 6.63 7.58 -18.21
C LEU A 121 6.33 8.67 -19.25
N PRO A 122 6.33 9.96 -18.86
CA PRO A 122 6.14 11.07 -19.79
C PRO A 122 7.23 11.12 -20.85
N GLY A 123 6.88 11.60 -22.05
CA GLY A 123 7.80 11.67 -23.19
C GLY A 123 9.04 12.55 -22.99
N TYR A 124 8.96 13.51 -22.05
CA TYR A 124 10.03 14.46 -21.74
C TYR A 124 11.08 13.92 -20.76
N LEU A 125 10.86 12.78 -20.10
CA LEU A 125 11.86 12.20 -19.20
C LEU A 125 13.03 11.64 -20.00
N ASP A 126 14.26 11.97 -19.61
CA ASP A 126 15.46 11.45 -20.26
C ASP A 126 15.54 9.91 -20.20
N PRO A 127 16.13 9.24 -21.21
CA PRO A 127 16.31 7.80 -21.15
C PRO A 127 17.47 7.48 -20.23
N GLY A 128 17.42 6.36 -19.51
CA GLY A 128 18.54 5.95 -18.65
C GLY A 128 18.12 5.04 -17.52
N SER A 129 19.04 4.86 -16.57
CA SER A 129 18.79 4.17 -15.31
C SER A 129 18.14 5.11 -14.32
N TYR A 130 17.16 4.61 -13.58
CA TYR A 130 16.43 5.35 -12.56
C TYR A 130 16.48 4.60 -11.24
N LYS A 131 16.78 5.32 -10.17
CA LYS A 131 16.62 4.84 -8.79
C LYS A 131 15.17 4.98 -8.38
N VAL A 132 14.62 3.93 -7.80
CA VAL A 132 13.24 3.89 -7.34
C VAL A 132 13.16 4.10 -5.84
N PHE A 133 12.30 5.01 -5.41
CA PHE A 133 11.98 5.24 -4.01
C PHE A 133 10.48 5.19 -3.82
N VAL A 134 10.04 4.64 -2.69
CA VAL A 134 8.67 4.82 -2.22
C VAL A 134 8.70 5.64 -0.95
N GLY A 135 7.74 6.54 -0.80
CA GLY A 135 7.70 7.42 0.35
C GLY A 135 6.31 7.82 0.75
N MET A 136 6.26 8.50 1.88
CA MET A 136 5.07 9.05 2.50
C MET A 136 5.32 10.52 2.81
N SER A 137 4.38 11.38 2.43
CA SER A 137 4.49 12.83 2.61
C SER A 137 3.19 13.44 3.09
N ASN A 138 3.28 14.47 3.91
CA ASN A 138 2.20 15.41 4.18
C ASN A 138 2.73 16.85 4.04
N VAL A 139 1.94 17.84 4.44
CA VAL A 139 2.32 19.27 4.35
C VAL A 139 3.61 19.61 5.13
N ILE A 140 4.02 18.79 6.10
CA ILE A 140 5.11 19.11 7.04
C ILE A 140 6.33 18.18 6.85
N ARG A 141 6.12 16.90 6.56
CA ARG A 141 7.16 15.87 6.60
C ARG A 141 7.09 14.95 5.40
N THR A 142 8.26 14.61 4.89
CA THR A 142 8.46 13.63 3.82
C THR A 142 9.49 12.61 4.25
N ARG A 143 9.18 11.33 4.05
CA ARG A 143 10.08 10.19 4.28
C ARG A 143 10.02 9.26 3.09
N SER A 144 11.15 8.73 2.67
CA SER A 144 11.25 7.80 1.55
C SER A 144 12.28 6.71 1.84
N ILE A 145 12.04 5.53 1.31
CA ILE A 145 12.96 4.39 1.32
C ILE A 145 13.40 4.10 -0.12
N TYR A 146 14.67 3.72 -0.28
CA TYR A 146 15.23 3.30 -1.56
C TYR A 146 14.92 1.83 -1.83
N LEU A 147 14.45 1.51 -3.03
CA LEU A 147 14.03 0.17 -3.40
C LEU A 147 14.99 -0.53 -4.36
N GLY A 148 15.80 0.22 -5.10
CA GLY A 148 16.66 -0.30 -6.17
C GLY A 148 16.79 0.70 -7.31
#